data_AF-A0A1Z3MRQ3-F1
#
_entry.id   AF-A0A1Z3MRQ3-F1
#
_cell.length_a   1.000
_cell.length_b   1.000
_cell.length_c   1.000
_cell.angle_alpha   90.00
_cell.angle_beta   90.00
_cell.angle_gamma   90.00
#
_symmetry.space_group_name_H-M   'P 1'
#
loop_
_entity.id
_entity.type
_entity.pdbx_description
1 polymer ?
#
loop_
_entity_poly.entity_id
_entity_poly.type
_entity_poly.pdbx_seq_one_letter_code
_entity_poly.pdbx_strand_id
1 'polypeptide(L)'
;MSDGFEENAEFFTLTYEAEKSVSHNLAFVRIAPLLWLRAGARGERIEKIPTKGWEVTDAYGLLLDVDQATPFIEAIDTVAHGHVRVKPAS
;
A
#
# COMPACT_ATOMS: atom_id res chain seq x y z
N MET A 1 17.94 22.88 22.50
CA MET A 1 17.10 21.67 22.48
C MET A 1 16.40 21.69 21.13
N SER A 2 16.97 20.99 20.15
CA SER A 2 16.36 20.78 18.84
C SER A 2 15.51 19.53 18.98
N ASP A 3 14.19 19.70 19.11
CA ASP A 3 13.27 18.57 18.96
C ASP A 3 13.55 17.97 17.58
N GLY A 4 14.20 16.80 17.57
CA GLY A 4 14.44 16.06 16.34
C GLY A 4 13.11 15.77 15.70
N PHE A 5 13.03 15.97 14.37
CA PHE A 5 11.84 15.59 13.61
C PHE A 5 11.49 14.12 13.93
N GLU A 6 10.19 13.80 13.99
CA GLU A 6 9.73 12.40 13.96
C GLU A 6 10.09 11.81 12.59
N GLU A 7 11.34 11.40 12.45
CA GLU A 7 11.89 10.81 11.25
C GLU A 7 11.62 9.31 11.33
N ASN A 8 10.78 8.80 10.42
CA ASN A 8 10.54 7.37 10.28
C ASN A 8 11.83 6.68 9.81
N ALA A 9 12.62 6.18 10.75
CA ALA A 9 13.79 5.34 10.48
C ALA A 9 13.39 3.86 10.61
N GLU A 10 13.06 3.21 9.50
CA GLU A 10 12.84 1.76 9.42
C GLU A 10 14.02 1.08 8.72
N PHE A 11 14.58 0.05 9.35
CA PHE A 11 15.70 -0.73 8.81
C PHE A 11 15.18 -1.99 8.13
N PHE A 12 15.65 -2.25 6.91
CA PHE A 12 15.25 -3.42 6.13
C PHE A 12 16.45 -4.32 5.82
N THR A 13 16.24 -5.61 5.98
CA THR A 13 17.18 -6.62 5.49
C THR A 13 16.80 -6.99 4.07
N LEU A 14 17.65 -6.62 3.11
CA LEU A 14 17.46 -6.99 1.72
C LEU A 14 17.88 -8.45 1.49
N THR A 15 16.98 -9.27 0.98
CA THR A 15 17.24 -10.65 0.57
C THR A 15 17.15 -10.78 -0.95
N TYR A 16 17.89 -11.75 -1.50
CA TYR A 16 17.71 -12.14 -2.89
C TYR A 16 16.60 -13.18 -2.97
N GLU A 17 15.49 -12.83 -3.64
CA GLU A 17 14.35 -13.71 -3.81
C GLU A 17 14.32 -14.32 -5.22
N ALA A 18 13.79 -15.53 -5.32
CA ALA A 18 13.56 -16.15 -6.63
C ALA A 18 12.45 -15.41 -7.38
N GLU A 19 12.68 -15.11 -8.66
CA GLU A 19 11.72 -14.39 -9.52
C GLU A 19 10.32 -15.01 -9.48
N LYS A 20 10.22 -16.34 -9.56
CA LYS A 20 8.96 -17.07 -9.50
C LYS A 20 8.22 -16.90 -8.17
N SER A 21 8.96 -16.80 -7.07
CA SER A 21 8.36 -16.58 -5.74
C SER A 21 7.78 -15.18 -5.63
N VAL A 22 8.41 -14.19 -6.27
CA VAL A 22 7.89 -12.83 -6.35
C VAL A 22 6.69 -12.76 -7.29
N SER A 23 6.77 -13.36 -8.48
CA SER A 23 5.69 -13.32 -9.48
C SER A 23 4.41 -14.01 -9.02
N HIS A 24 4.53 -15.07 -8.22
CA HIS A 24 3.40 -15.79 -7.63
C HIS A 24 3.05 -15.30 -6.21
N ASN A 25 3.58 -14.15 -5.79
CA ASN A 25 3.35 -13.54 -4.48
C ASN A 25 3.76 -14.39 -3.26
N LEU A 26 4.44 -15.53 -3.44
CA LEU A 26 4.96 -16.37 -2.35
C LEU A 26 5.96 -15.62 -1.47
N ALA A 27 6.70 -14.67 -2.05
CA ALA A 27 7.63 -13.78 -1.36
C ALA A 27 7.05 -12.37 -1.10
N PHE A 28 5.72 -12.19 -1.14
CA PHE A 28 5.10 -10.86 -1.04
C PHE A 28 5.58 -10.06 0.18
N VAL A 29 5.64 -10.71 1.36
CA VAL A 29 6.08 -10.07 2.61
C VAL A 29 7.50 -9.49 2.49
N ARG A 30 8.38 -10.12 1.68
CA ARG A 30 9.76 -9.65 1.48
C ARG A 30 9.83 -8.40 0.59
N ILE A 31 8.92 -8.26 -0.36
CA ILE A 31 8.88 -7.12 -1.28
C ILE A 31 7.92 -6.00 -0.82
N ALA A 32 7.02 -6.27 0.13
CA ALA A 32 6.04 -5.30 0.63
C ALA A 32 6.67 -3.97 1.07
N PRO A 33 7.82 -3.96 1.81
CA PRO A 33 8.51 -2.70 2.12
C PRO A 33 8.96 -1.93 0.88
N LEU A 34 9.40 -2.62 -0.18
CA LEU A 34 9.84 -1.97 -1.41
C LEU A 34 8.68 -1.31 -2.17
N LEU A 35 7.51 -1.93 -2.17
CA LEU A 35 6.29 -1.35 -2.77
C LEU A 35 5.85 -0.09 -2.02
N TRP A 36 5.90 -0.12 -0.68
CA TRP A 36 5.59 1.02 0.16
C TRP A 36 6.62 2.16 0.02
N LEU A 37 7.92 1.83 -0.02
CA LEU A 37 8.98 2.81 -0.30
C LEU A 37 8.78 3.47 -1.68
N ARG A 38 8.39 2.69 -2.69
CA ARG A 38 8.06 3.22 -4.03
C ARG A 38 6.84 4.15 -4.01
N ALA A 39 5.89 3.91 -3.11
CA ALA A 39 4.74 4.79 -2.86
C ALA A 39 5.10 6.03 -2.02
N GLY A 40 6.37 6.20 -1.65
CA GLY A 40 6.85 7.36 -0.90
C GLY A 40 6.90 7.15 0.61
N ALA A 41 6.75 5.91 1.11
CA ALA A 41 6.94 5.54 2.51
C ALA A 41 6.05 6.32 3.50
N ARG A 42 4.78 6.49 3.16
CA ARG A 42 3.80 7.21 3.99
C ARG A 42 2.62 6.31 4.33
N GLY A 43 2.05 6.53 5.51
CA GLY A 43 0.86 5.83 5.96
C GLY A 43 1.06 4.32 6.14
N GLU A 44 -0.05 3.59 6.09
CA GLU A 44 -0.09 2.15 6.31
C GLU A 44 0.62 1.37 5.17
N ARG A 45 1.29 0.28 5.54
CA ARG A 45 1.89 -0.68 4.60
C ARG A 45 1.07 -1.96 4.58
N ILE A 46 0.71 -2.42 3.39
CA ILE A 46 0.09 -3.73 3.16
C ILE A 46 1.15 -4.81 3.38
N GLU A 47 1.13 -5.47 4.55
CA GLU A 47 2.16 -6.45 4.94
C GLU A 47 1.85 -7.89 4.51
N LYS A 48 0.61 -8.17 4.07
CA LYS A 48 0.17 -9.51 3.66
C LYS A 48 -0.71 -9.44 2.42
N ILE A 49 -0.84 -10.57 1.73
CA ILE A 49 -1.75 -10.70 0.61
C ILE A 49 -3.19 -10.57 1.11
N PRO A 50 -3.98 -9.60 0.60
CA PRO A 50 -5.38 -9.47 0.97
C PRO A 50 -6.19 -10.67 0.46
N THR A 51 -7.04 -11.24 1.32
CA THR A 51 -7.90 -12.37 1.00
C THR A 51 -8.96 -12.03 -0.06
N LYS A 52 -9.35 -10.76 -0.16
CA LYS A 52 -10.31 -10.26 -1.16
C LYS A 52 -9.69 -9.97 -2.53
N GLY A 53 -8.40 -10.25 -2.72
CA GLY A 53 -7.71 -10.04 -4.00
C GLY A 53 -7.24 -8.61 -4.28
N TRP A 54 -7.53 -7.65 -3.40
CA TRP A 54 -7.02 -6.27 -3.49
C TRP A 54 -7.04 -5.57 -2.14
N GLU A 55 -6.29 -4.48 -2.00
CA GLU A 55 -6.31 -3.59 -0.84
C GLU A 55 -5.89 -2.18 -1.24
N VAL A 56 -6.45 -1.15 -0.60
CA VAL A 56 -6.14 0.26 -0.86
C VAL A 56 -5.78 0.91 0.46
N THR A 57 -4.65 1.61 0.48
CA THR A 57 -4.20 2.49 1.56
C THR A 57 -4.28 3.94 1.08
N ASP A 58 -4.03 4.89 1.97
CA ASP A 58 -3.98 6.32 1.61
C ASP A 58 -2.84 6.65 0.62
N ALA A 59 -1.79 5.84 0.55
CA ALA A 59 -0.60 6.10 -0.27
C ALA A 59 -0.53 5.26 -1.56
N TYR A 60 -1.10 4.05 -1.56
CA TYR A 60 -1.09 3.15 -2.72
C TYR A 60 -2.15 2.04 -2.62
N GLY A 61 -2.47 1.44 -3.77
CA GLY A 61 -3.32 0.26 -3.86
C GLY A 61 -2.58 -0.96 -4.43
N LEU A 62 -3.00 -2.15 -4.00
CA LEU A 62 -2.55 -3.44 -4.49
C LEU A 62 -3.75 -4.17 -5.11
N LEU A 63 -3.61 -4.59 -6.37
CA LEU A 63 -4.57 -5.43 -7.08
C LEU A 63 -3.87 -6.74 -7.46
N LEU A 64 -4.38 -7.87 -6.93
CA LEU A 64 -3.85 -9.21 -7.18
C LEU A 64 -4.80 -10.05 -8.04
N ASP A 65 -6.10 -9.86 -7.85
CA ASP A 65 -7.15 -10.51 -8.62
C ASP A 65 -7.79 -9.52 -9.59
N VAL A 66 -7.57 -9.72 -10.89
CA VAL A 66 -8.05 -8.83 -11.95
C VAL A 66 -9.58 -8.82 -12.03
N ASP A 67 -10.24 -9.90 -11.62
CA ASP A 67 -11.71 -9.96 -11.61
C ASP A 67 -12.31 -9.01 -10.56
N GLN A 68 -11.50 -8.55 -9.60
CA GLN A 68 -11.87 -7.55 -8.59
C GLN A 68 -11.51 -6.11 -8.98
N ALA A 69 -11.19 -5.84 -10.25
CA ALA A 69 -10.80 -4.51 -10.69
C ALA A 69 -11.89 -3.44 -10.45
N THR A 70 -13.16 -3.77 -10.68
CA THR A 70 -14.27 -2.83 -10.45
C THR A 70 -14.37 -2.37 -8.99
N PRO A 71 -14.52 -3.26 -8.00
CA PRO A 71 -14.57 -2.83 -6.59
C PRO A 71 -13.27 -2.19 -6.11
N PHE A 72 -12.12 -2.57 -6.69
CA PHE A 72 -10.84 -1.91 -6.42
C PHE A 72 -10.82 -0.44 -6.87
N ILE A 73 -11.28 -0.16 -8.09
CA ILE A 73 -11.34 1.21 -8.63
C ILE A 73 -12.31 2.06 -7.80
N GLU A 74 -13.48 1.52 -7.44
CA GLU A 74 -14.45 2.20 -6.57
C GLU A 74 -13.84 2.55 -5.20
N ALA A 75 -13.01 1.66 -4.65
CA ALA A 75 -12.33 1.90 -3.39
C ALA A 75 -11.22 2.96 -3.51
N ILE A 76 -10.45 2.96 -4.61
CA ILE A 76 -9.48 4.04 -4.90
C ILE A 76 -10.22 5.37 -4.97
N ASP A 77 -11.34 5.43 -5.69
CA ASP A 77 -12.13 6.65 -5.84
C ASP A 77 -12.62 7.15 -4.48
N THR A 78 -13.11 6.25 -3.62
CA THR A 78 -13.54 6.58 -2.26
C THR A 78 -12.39 7.16 -1.41
N VAL A 79 -11.20 6.55 -1.45
CA VAL A 79 -10.02 7.02 -0.69
C VAL A 79 -9.51 8.35 -1.25
N ALA A 80 -9.43 8.49 -2.57
CA ALA A 80 -8.99 9.72 -3.24
C ALA A 80 -9.95 10.90 -2.96
N HIS A 81 -11.26 10.64 -2.98
CA HIS A 81 -12.28 11.65 -2.67
C HIS A 81 -12.47 11.89 -1.18
N GLY A 82 -11.95 11.03 -0.29
CA GLY A 82 -11.89 11.26 1.15
C GLY A 82 -11.15 12.55 1.56
N HIS A 83 -10.28 13.07 0.70
CA HIS A 83 -9.64 14.38 0.84
C HIS A 83 -10.52 15.57 0.40
N VAL A 84 -11.59 15.33 -0.35
CA VAL A 84 -12.58 16.34 -0.71
C VAL A 84 -13.75 16.25 0.28
N ARG A 85 -13.59 16.90 1.44
CA ARG A 85 -14.73 17.20 2.33
C ARG A 85 -15.67 18.20 1.62
N VAL A 86 -16.51 17.73 0.72
CA VAL A 86 -17.74 18.44 0.38
C VAL A 86 -18.70 18.26 1.55
N LYS A 87 -18.66 19.20 2.51
CA LYS A 87 -19.79 19.41 3.40
C LYS A 87 -20.96 19.90 2.54
N PRO A 88 -22.08 19.16 2.41
CA PRO A 88 -23.30 19.79 1.94
C PRO A 88 -23.72 20.84 2.98
N ALA A 89 -23.88 22.07 2.51
CA ALA A 89 -24.46 23.15 3.29
C ALA A 89 -25.99 23.08 3.17
N SER A 90 -26.65 23.23 4.32
CA SER A 90 -28.10 23.38 4.56
C SER A 90 -28.87 22.08 4.78
#